data_AF-A0AAP7FSY0-F1
#
_entry.id   AF-A0AAP7FSY0-F1
#
_cell.length_a   1.000
_cell.length_b   1.000
_cell.length_c   1.000
_cell.angle_alpha   90.00
_cell.angle_beta   90.00
_cell.angle_gamma   90.00
#
_symmetry.space_group_name_H-M   'P 1'
#
loop_
_entity.id
_entity.type
_entity.pdbx_description
1 polymer ?
#
loop_
_entity_poly.entity_id
_entity_poly.type
_entity_poly.pdbx_seq_one_letter_code
_entity_poly.pdbx_strand_id
1 'polypeptide(L)'
;MTVLFYFISKVESKLENTLGILLSIEGFTENAIKKANNQNIILMSGEDLYYVLDNKIDFRDLLHKKKKHAHQTGKSFITIREIL
;
A
#
# COMPACT_ATOMS: atom_id res chain seq x y z
N MET A 1 19.40 -1.37 7.55
CA MET A 1 18.69 -1.72 6.30
C MET A 1 17.20 -1.79 6.65
N THR A 2 16.39 -0.82 6.22
CA THR A 2 15.00 -0.62 6.68
C THR A 2 14.08 -1.76 6.20
N VAL A 3 13.08 -2.12 7.02
CA VAL A 3 12.07 -3.19 6.72
C VAL A 3 11.44 -3.03 5.34
N LEU A 4 11.13 -1.79 4.93
CA LEU A 4 10.60 -1.47 3.61
C LEU A 4 11.50 -1.95 2.47
N PHE A 5 12.82 -1.72 2.58
CA PHE A 5 13.76 -2.11 1.54
C PHE A 5 13.83 -3.63 1.39
N TYR A 6 13.92 -4.34 2.52
CA TYR A 6 13.90 -5.81 2.51
C TYR A 6 12.61 -6.35 1.88
N PHE A 7 11.47 -5.73 2.20
CA PHE A 7 10.18 -6.13 1.64
C PHE A 7 10.10 -5.89 0.13
N ILE A 8 10.52 -4.71 -0.36
CA ILE A 8 10.58 -4.41 -1.80
C ILE A 8 11.42 -5.46 -2.53
N SER A 9 12.66 -5.69 -2.09
CA SER A 9 13.54 -6.68 -2.71
C SER A 9 12.95 -8.10 -2.67
N LYS A 10 12.19 -8.42 -1.61
CA LYS A 10 11.51 -9.72 -1.51
C LYS A 10 10.41 -9.86 -2.54
N VAL A 11 9.62 -8.81 -2.77
CA VAL A 11 8.56 -8.78 -3.78
C VAL A 11 9.15 -8.84 -5.20
N GLU A 12 10.20 -8.08 -5.47
CA GLU A 12 10.91 -8.08 -6.76
C GLU A 12 11.51 -9.46 -7.11
N SER A 13 11.90 -10.24 -6.10
CA SER A 13 12.40 -11.61 -6.29
C SER A 13 11.33 -12.65 -6.69
N LYS A 14 10.06 -12.24 -6.80
CA LYS A 14 8.93 -13.10 -7.16
C LYS A 14 8.58 -12.99 -8.64
N LEU A 15 7.49 -13.64 -9.05
CA LEU A 15 7.00 -13.61 -10.43
C LEU A 15 6.77 -12.18 -10.90
N GLU A 16 6.93 -11.95 -12.19
CA GLU A 16 6.57 -10.68 -12.83
C GLU A 16 5.13 -10.30 -12.45
N ASN A 17 4.92 -9.02 -12.10
CA ASN A 17 3.66 -8.46 -11.62
C ASN A 17 3.20 -8.93 -10.22
N THR A 18 4.06 -9.56 -9.41
CA THR A 18 3.74 -9.81 -8.00
C THR A 18 3.55 -8.49 -7.27
N LEU A 19 2.37 -8.28 -6.69
CA LEU A 19 2.03 -7.09 -5.92
C LEU A 19 2.16 -7.38 -4.42
N GLY A 20 3.04 -6.64 -3.73
CA GLY A 20 3.16 -6.68 -2.28
C GLY A 20 2.21 -5.69 -1.60
N ILE A 21 1.78 -6.01 -0.37
CA ILE A 21 1.08 -5.07 0.51
C ILE A 21 1.87 -4.98 1.81
N LEU A 22 2.21 -3.76 2.21
CA LEU A 22 2.84 -3.48 3.50
C LEU A 22 1.89 -2.63 4.35
N LEU A 23 1.49 -3.17 5.50
CA LEU A 23 0.63 -2.50 6.48
C LEU A 23 1.46 -1.97 7.64
N SER A 24 1.23 -0.71 8.03
CA SER A 24 1.80 -0.09 9.23
C SER A 24 0.71 0.61 10.02
N ILE A 25 0.53 0.25 11.29
CA ILE A 25 -0.50 0.87 12.15
C ILE A 25 -0.22 2.37 12.32
N GLU A 26 1.03 2.74 12.59
CA GLU A 26 1.50 4.13 12.77
C GLU A 26 1.69 4.88 11.44
N GLY A 27 1.43 4.24 10.29
CA GLY A 27 1.63 4.83 8.97
C GLY A 27 3.09 4.83 8.50
N PHE A 28 3.41 5.74 7.58
CA PHE A 28 4.70 5.81 6.89
C PHE A 28 5.24 7.24 6.84
N THR A 29 6.55 7.37 6.94
CA THR A 29 7.22 8.64 6.68
C THR A 29 7.20 8.98 5.20
N GLU A 30 7.30 10.27 4.85
CA GLU A 30 7.37 10.70 3.45
C GLU A 30 8.51 10.03 2.68
N ASN A 31 9.66 9.83 3.32
CA ASN A 31 10.79 9.15 2.71
C ASN A 31 10.50 7.68 2.41
N ALA A 32 9.73 6.99 3.26
CA ALA A 32 9.27 5.63 3.01
C ALA A 32 8.28 5.59 1.84
N ILE A 33 7.33 6.52 1.79
CA ILE A 33 6.36 6.63 0.69
C ILE A 33 7.07 6.90 -0.64
N LYS A 34 7.99 7.87 -0.68
CA LYS A 34 8.78 8.20 -1.88
C LYS A 34 9.56 6.99 -2.41
N LYS A 35 10.12 6.16 -1.52
CA LYS A 35 10.84 4.94 -1.90
C LYS A 35 9.92 3.82 -2.40
N ALA A 36 8.69 3.78 -1.92
CA ALA A 36 7.70 2.79 -2.35
C ALA A 36 7.10 3.11 -3.72
N ASN A 37 7.01 4.39 -4.10
CA ASN A 37 6.44 4.79 -5.39
C ASN A 37 7.16 4.10 -6.56
N ASN A 38 6.38 3.76 -7.59
CA ASN A 38 6.80 3.01 -8.78
C ASN A 38 7.33 1.60 -8.52
N GLN A 39 7.23 1.10 -7.29
CA GLN A 39 7.49 -0.29 -6.96
C GLN A 39 6.19 -1.09 -7.02
N ASN A 40 6.28 -2.41 -7.19
CA ASN A 40 5.12 -3.31 -7.14
C ASN A 40 4.64 -3.55 -5.69
N ILE A 41 4.43 -2.48 -4.92
CA ILE A 41 3.90 -2.53 -3.56
C ILE A 41 2.81 -1.48 -3.33
N ILE A 42 1.86 -1.82 -2.47
CA ILE A 42 0.87 -0.91 -1.88
C ILE A 42 1.22 -0.72 -0.41
N LEU A 43 1.18 0.53 0.05
CA LEU A 43 1.28 0.90 1.44
C LEU A 43 -0.13 1.09 2.03
N MET A 44 -0.38 0.47 3.18
CA MET A 44 -1.62 0.62 3.95
C MET A 44 -1.33 1.11 5.36
N SER A 45 -2.15 2.01 5.88
CA SER A 45 -2.04 2.53 7.25
C SER A 45 -3.01 1.83 8.21
N GLY A 46 -2.87 2.06 9.53
CA GLY A 46 -3.86 1.64 10.52
C GLY A 46 -5.24 2.24 10.29
N GLU A 47 -5.32 3.43 9.69
CA GLU A 47 -6.59 4.07 9.34
C GLU A 47 -7.36 3.26 8.28
N ASP A 48 -6.66 2.74 7.27
CA ASP A 48 -7.26 1.85 6.27
C ASP A 48 -7.91 0.63 6.94
N LEU A 49 -7.20 0.03 7.90
CA LEU A 49 -7.68 -1.13 8.64
C LEU A 49 -8.87 -0.76 9.53
N TYR A 50 -8.83 0.39 10.21
CA TYR A 50 -9.93 0.86 11.04
C TYR A 50 -11.23 1.00 10.24
N TYR A 51 -11.18 1.60 9.05
CA TYR A 51 -12.37 1.75 8.20
C TYR A 51 -12.93 0.40 7.71
N VAL A 52 -12.06 -0.58 7.47
CA VAL A 52 -12.48 -1.94 7.12
C VAL A 52 -13.15 -2.62 8.32
N LEU A 53 -12.55 -2.52 9.51
CA LEU A 53 -13.07 -3.14 10.73
C LEU A 53 -14.39 -2.49 11.21
N ASP A 54 -14.55 -1.19 10.98
CA ASP A 54 -15.78 -0.43 11.26
C ASP A 54 -16.84 -0.57 10.13
N ASN A 55 -16.63 -1.52 9.20
CA ASN A 55 -17.51 -1.80 8.05
C ASN A 55 -17.84 -0.57 7.18
N LYS A 56 -16.95 0.43 7.13
CA LYS A 56 -17.10 1.61 6.25
C LYS A 56 -16.75 1.31 4.79
N ILE A 57 -15.93 0.28 4.57
CA ILE A 57 -15.58 -0.24 3.24
C ILE A 57 -15.23 -1.72 3.34
N ASP A 58 -15.60 -2.52 2.34
CA ASP A 58 -15.14 -3.90 2.24
C ASP A 58 -13.61 -3.96 1.99
N PHE A 59 -12.92 -4.92 2.60
CA PHE A 59 -11.48 -5.06 2.46
C PHE A 59 -11.05 -5.26 1.00
N ARG A 60 -11.79 -6.07 0.23
CA ARG A 60 -11.48 -6.34 -1.17
C ARG A 60 -11.70 -5.10 -2.02
N ASP A 61 -12.75 -4.35 -1.75
CA ASP A 61 -13.02 -3.07 -2.43
C ASP A 61 -11.92 -2.05 -2.17
N LEU A 62 -11.48 -1.93 -0.92
CA LEU A 62 -10.36 -1.06 -0.56
C LEU A 62 -9.07 -1.45 -1.30
N LEU A 63 -8.74 -2.73 -1.30
CA LEU A 63 -7.57 -3.25 -2.03
C LEU A 63 -7.68 -2.99 -3.53
N HIS A 64 -8.86 -3.18 -4.12
CA HIS A 64 -9.08 -2.93 -5.54
C HIS A 64 -8.86 -1.45 -5.88
N LYS A 65 -9.43 -0.53 -5.08
CA LYS A 65 -9.25 0.92 -5.27
C LYS A 65 -7.80 1.34 -5.12
N LYS A 66 -7.07 0.85 -4.09
CA LYS A 66 -5.64 1.16 -3.90
C LYS A 66 -4.77 0.59 -5.03
N LYS A 67 -5.03 -0.65 -5.46
CA LYS A 67 -4.33 -1.25 -6.61
C LYS A 67 -4.52 -0.43 -7.89
N LYS A 68 -5.76 -0.05 -8.17
CA LYS A 68 -6.11 0.78 -9.33
C LYS A 68 -5.37 2.13 -9.27
N HIS A 69 -5.38 2.79 -8.12
CA HIS A 69 -4.64 4.04 -7.93
C HIS A 69 -3.14 3.86 -8.22
N ALA A 70 -2.49 2.86 -7.59
CA ALA A 70 -1.06 2.63 -7.76
C ALA A 70 -0.68 2.34 -9.22
N HIS A 71 -1.50 1.56 -9.94
CA HIS A 71 -1.31 1.31 -11.38
C HIS A 71 -1.45 2.57 -12.23
N GLN A 72 -2.37 3.48 -11.86
CA GLN A 72 -2.66 4.68 -12.65
C GLN A 72 -1.69 5.82 -12.39
N THR A 73 -1.17 5.95 -11.18
CA THR A 73 -0.40 7.13 -10.75
C THR A 73 1.06 6.81 -10.44
N GLY A 74 1.43 5.53 -10.30
CA GLY A 74 2.72 5.13 -9.76
C GLY A 74 2.89 5.42 -8.26
N LYS A 75 1.86 5.96 -7.58
CA LYS A 75 1.91 6.25 -6.15
C LYS A 75 1.46 5.03 -5.35
N SER A 76 2.34 4.53 -4.49
CA SER A 76 2.08 3.33 -3.69
C SER A 76 1.24 3.61 -2.43
N PHE A 77 0.97 4.88 -2.12
CA PHE A 77 0.19 5.30 -0.96
C PHE A 77 -0.87 6.33 -1.37
N ILE A 78 -2.10 6.07 -0.94
CA ILE A 78 -3.27 6.96 -1.00
C ILE A 78 -4.07 6.72 0.27
N THR A 79 -4.52 7.79 0.93
CA THR A 79 -5.25 7.66 2.20
C THR A 79 -6.67 7.15 1.98
N ILE A 80 -7.27 6.50 2.96
CA ILE A 80 -8.69 6.07 2.85
C ILE A 80 -9.63 7.26 2.63
N ARG A 81 -9.28 8.44 3.16
CA ARG A 81 -10.06 9.69 3.01
C ARG A 81 -10.09 10.21 1.58
N GLU A 82 -9.08 9.89 0.77
CA GLU A 82 -9.04 10.22 -0.66
C GLU A 82 -9.74 9.16 -1.53
N ILE A 83 -10.09 8.00 -0.94
CA ILE A 83 -10.70 6.85 -1.64
C ILE A 83 -12.24 6.83 -1.50
N LEU A 84 -12.73 7.31 -0.36
CA LEU A 84 -14.15 7.43 -0.02
C LEU A 84 -14.72 8.77 -0.50
#